data_AF-A0A7Z3AL07-F1
#
_entry.id   AF-A0A7Z3AL07-F1
#
_cell.length_a   1.000
_cell.length_b   1.000
_cell.length_c   1.000
_cell.angle_alpha   90.00
_cell.angle_beta   90.00
_cell.angle_gamma   90.00
#
_symmetry.space_group_name_H-M   'P 1'
#
loop_
_entity.id
_entity.type
_entity.pdbx_description
1 polymer ?
#
loop_
_entity_poly.entity_id
_entity_poly.type
_entity_poly.pdbx_seq_one_letter_code
_entity_poly.pdbx_strand_id
1 'polypeptide(L)' 'MMPIDDGGSAFPATEANYHNENMRGEGMSLRDYFAAKAVSGLIAGSMADGSTWEDGAAELVAEAAYRAADAMLAARSA' A
#
# COMPACT_ATOMS: atom_id res chain seq x y z
N MET A 1 -2.37 11.26 -18.48
CA MET A 1 -2.19 10.55 -17.19
C MET A 1 -0.76 10.03 -17.19
N MET A 2 0.12 10.47 -16.28
CA MET A 2 1.43 9.80 -16.13
C MET A 2 1.20 8.42 -15.49
N PRO A 3 2.02 7.40 -15.80
CA PRO A 3 1.98 6.13 -15.10
C PRO A 3 2.21 6.34 -13.60
N ILE A 4 1.46 5.62 -12.75
CA ILE A 4 1.76 5.55 -11.31
C ILE A 4 3.08 4.79 -11.16
N ASP A 5 4.03 5.35 -10.43
CA ASP A 5 5.19 4.61 -9.93
C ASP A 5 4.71 3.77 -8.75
N ASP A 6 4.59 2.46 -8.95
CA ASP A 6 4.11 1.52 -7.94
C ASP A 6 5.25 0.90 -7.11
N GLY A 7 6.50 1.26 -7.44
CA GLY A 7 7.70 0.77 -6.78
C GLY A 7 8.06 -0.69 -7.04
N GLY A 8 7.37 -1.39 -7.95
CA GLY A 8 7.56 -2.81 -8.25
C GLY A 8 6.95 -3.74 -7.20
N SER A 9 7.26 -5.05 -7.25
CA SER A 9 6.70 -6.04 -6.31
C SER A 9 7.12 -5.77 -4.86
N ALA A 10 6.18 -5.79 -3.92
CA ALA A 10 6.45 -5.60 -2.49
C ALA A 10 7.36 -6.68 -1.90
N PHE A 11 7.27 -7.90 -2.43
CA PHE A 11 8.09 -9.04 -2.03
C PHE A 11 8.66 -9.68 -3.30
N PRO A 12 9.74 -9.11 -3.87
CA PRO A 12 10.32 -9.59 -5.11
C PRO A 12 10.79 -11.03 -4.96
N ALA A 13 10.29 -11.88 -5.82
CA ALA A 13 10.72 -13.27 -5.90
C ALA A 13 11.66 -13.44 -7.09
N THR A 14 12.80 -14.07 -6.84
CA THR A 14 13.81 -14.39 -7.85
C THR A 14 13.75 -15.87 -8.19
N GLU A 15 14.41 -16.28 -9.28
CA GLU A 15 14.52 -17.72 -9.62
C GLU A 15 15.16 -18.54 -8.49
N ALA A 16 16.03 -17.93 -7.69
CA ALA A 16 16.64 -18.57 -6.53
C ALA A 16 15.65 -18.90 -5.39
N ASN A 17 14.52 -18.18 -5.32
CA ASN A 17 13.53 -18.31 -4.25
C ASN A 17 12.18 -18.89 -4.75
N TYR A 18 12.10 -19.32 -6.01
CA TYR A 18 10.91 -19.92 -6.62
C TYR A 18 11.07 -21.44 -6.77
N HIS A 19 10.24 -22.22 -6.06
CA HIS A 19 10.21 -23.68 -6.23
C HIS A 19 9.33 -24.14 -7.41
N ASN A 20 8.49 -23.26 -7.96
CA ASN A 20 7.63 -23.56 -9.10
C ASN A 20 7.59 -22.36 -10.06
N GLU A 21 8.24 -22.50 -11.21
CA GLU A 21 8.36 -21.47 -12.25
C GLU A 21 7.00 -21.01 -12.82
N ASN A 22 5.96 -21.82 -12.65
CA ASN A 22 4.60 -21.54 -13.14
C ASN A 22 3.74 -20.73 -12.16
N MET A 23 4.28 -20.32 -11.01
CA MET A 23 3.58 -19.53 -9.98
C MET A 23 4.15 -18.12 -9.83
N ARG A 24 4.63 -17.52 -10.92
CA ARG A 24 5.03 -16.10 -10.99
C ARG A 24 3.80 -15.19 -10.86
N GLY A 25 3.20 -15.11 -9.68
CA GLY A 25 2.27 -14.05 -9.35
C GLY A 25 3.05 -12.80 -9.00
N GLU A 26 2.77 -11.68 -9.66
CA GLU A 26 3.45 -10.39 -9.39
C GLU A 26 3.21 -9.89 -7.96
N GLY A 27 2.20 -10.46 -7.27
CA GLY A 27 1.88 -10.16 -5.88
C GLY A 27 1.23 -8.78 -5.75
N MET A 28 1.48 -8.12 -4.62
CA MET A 28 1.13 -6.71 -4.41
C MET A 28 2.29 -5.82 -4.86
N SER A 29 1.98 -4.62 -5.37
CA SER A 29 3.03 -3.61 -5.55
C SER A 29 3.53 -3.09 -4.19
N LEU A 30 4.73 -2.51 -4.16
CA LEU A 30 5.29 -1.90 -2.97
C LEU A 30 4.42 -0.72 -2.51
N ARG A 31 3.80 0.00 -3.45
CA ARG A 31 2.77 1.00 -3.20
C ARG A 31 1.58 0.42 -2.42
N ASP A 32 1.01 -0.69 -2.88
CA ASP A 32 -0.13 -1.35 -2.23
C ASP A 32 0.25 -1.82 -0.83
N TYR A 33 1.47 -2.33 -0.66
CA TYR A 33 1.98 -2.76 0.65
C TYR A 33 2.11 -1.59 1.63
N PHE A 34 2.68 -0.47 1.22
CA PHE A 34 2.75 0.74 2.06
C PHE A 34 1.36 1.28 2.39
N ALA A 35 0.45 1.32 1.43
CA ALA A 35 -0.92 1.72 1.66
C ALA A 35 -1.59 0.81 2.70
N ALA A 36 -1.50 -0.51 2.55
CA ALA A 36 -2.04 -1.48 3.50
C ALA A 36 -1.45 -1.30 4.92
N LYS A 37 -0.16 -0.98 5.03
CA LYS A 37 0.49 -0.67 6.32
C LYS A 37 -0.03 0.63 6.94
N ALA A 38 -0.32 1.65 6.14
CA ALA A 38 -0.86 2.91 6.60
C ALA A 38 -2.31 2.78 7.10
N VAL A 39 -3.13 1.95 6.44
CA VAL A 39 -4.55 1.78 6.75
C VAL A 39 -4.77 1.48 8.24
N SER A 40 -4.07 0.52 8.83
CA SER A 40 -4.29 0.17 10.25
C SER A 40 -4.08 1.36 11.20
N GLY A 41 -3.08 2.20 10.96
CA GLY A 41 -2.83 3.39 11.78
C GLY A 41 -3.87 4.48 11.56
N LEU A 42 -4.29 4.68 10.31
CA LEU A 42 -5.34 5.65 9.95
C LEU A 42 -6.69 5.28 10.57
N ILE A 43 -7.06 4.00 10.53
CA ILE A 43 -8.30 3.49 11.15
C ILE A 43 -8.25 3.63 12.67
N ALA A 44 -7.13 3.23 13.29
CA ALA A 44 -7.00 3.33 14.75
C ALA A 44 -7.06 4.79 15.23
N GLY A 45 -6.44 5.71 14.49
CA GLY A 45 -6.47 7.14 14.77
C GLY A 45 -7.86 7.75 14.57
N SER A 46 -8.59 7.36 13.51
CA SER A 46 -9.91 7.92 13.23
C SER A 46 -10.98 7.53 14.23
N MET A 47 -10.81 6.40 14.92
CA MET A 47 -11.74 5.91 15.94
C MET A 47 -11.28 6.18 17.38
N ALA A 48 -10.16 6.88 17.57
CA ALA A 48 -9.52 7.05 18.88
C ALA A 48 -10.36 7.83 19.90
N ASP A 49 -11.27 8.68 19.44
CA ASP A 49 -12.21 9.45 20.26
C ASP A 49 -13.53 8.71 20.53
N GLY A 50 -13.65 7.46 20.09
CA GLY A 50 -14.86 6.67 20.20
C GLY A 50 -15.90 6.95 19.11
N SER A 51 -15.58 7.75 18.10
CA SER A 51 -16.43 7.96 16.94
C SER A 51 -16.54 6.70 16.08
N THR A 52 -17.71 6.57 15.42
CA THR A 52 -17.96 5.57 14.38
C THR A 52 -17.65 6.15 13.02
N TRP A 53 -17.36 5.30 12.03
CA TRP A 53 -17.18 5.77 10.66
C TRP A 53 -18.46 6.36 10.09
N GLU A 54 -18.35 7.57 9.57
CA GLU A 54 -19.36 8.20 8.74
C GLU A 54 -19.26 7.69 7.29
N ASP A 55 -20.33 7.90 6.52
CA ASP A 55 -20.31 7.64 5.08
C ASP A 55 -19.17 8.43 4.42
N GLY A 56 -18.33 7.75 3.62
CA GLY A 56 -17.15 8.36 2.99
C GLY A 56 -15.84 8.18 3.76
N ALA A 57 -15.87 7.68 5.01
CA ALA A 57 -14.66 7.47 5.80
C ALA A 57 -13.70 6.44 5.15
N ALA A 58 -14.24 5.40 4.51
CA ALA A 58 -13.44 4.39 3.85
C ALA A 58 -12.66 4.96 2.66
N GLU A 59 -13.30 5.82 1.86
CA GLU A 59 -12.70 6.51 0.72
C GLU A 59 -11.58 7.47 1.18
N LEU A 60 -11.80 8.22 2.26
CA LEU A 60 -10.80 9.09 2.86
C LEU A 60 -9.58 8.31 3.38
N VAL A 61 -9.82 7.18 4.05
CA VAL A 61 -8.74 6.30 4.53
C VAL A 61 -7.95 5.72 3.36
N ALA A 62 -8.63 5.26 2.30
CA ALA A 62 -7.97 4.73 1.11
C ALA A 62 -7.11 5.80 0.44
N GLU A 63 -7.65 7.00 0.25
CA GLU A 63 -6.91 8.12 -0.34
C GLU A 63 -5.68 8.51 0.50
N ALA A 64 -5.86 8.65 1.83
CA ALA A 64 -4.77 8.97 2.74
C ALA A 64 -3.68 7.89 2.74
N ALA A 65 -4.07 6.61 2.69
CA ALA A 65 -3.14 5.48 2.65
C ALA A 65 -2.29 5.49 1.37
N TYR A 66 -2.89 5.73 0.20
CA TYR A 66 -2.14 5.82 -1.05
C TYR A 66 -1.26 7.06 -1.12
N ARG A 67 -1.70 8.21 -0.59
CA ARG A 67 -0.83 9.41 -0.48
C ARG A 67 0.39 9.16 0.39
N ALA A 68 0.22 8.44 1.51
CA ALA A 68 1.34 8.03 2.35
C ALA A 68 2.29 7.08 1.60
N ALA A 69 1.75 6.10 0.86
CA ALA A 69 2.54 5.19 0.04
C ALA A 69 3.36 5.94 -1.03
N ASP A 70 2.74 6.87 -1.75
CA ASP A 70 3.40 7.69 -2.78
C ASP A 70 4.52 8.54 -2.19
N ALA A 71 4.31 9.12 -1.00
CA ALA A 71 5.34 9.87 -0.28
C ALA A 71 6.53 8.98 0.15
N MET A 72 6.28 7.74 0.57
CA MET A 72 7.33 6.78 0.91
C MET A 72 8.15 6.35 -0.32
N LEU A 73 7.50 6.16 -1.47
CA LEU A 73 8.18 5.87 -2.73
C LEU A 73 9.06 7.05 -3.18
N ALA A 74 8.51 8.27 -3.13
CA ALA A 74 9.27 9.48 -3.46
C ALA A 74 10.50 9.66 -2.56
N ALA A 75 10.35 9.44 -1.24
CA ALA A 75 11.45 9.53 -0.29
C ALA A 75 12.54 8.46 -0.50
N ARG A 76 12.19 7.29 -1.05
CA ARG A 76 13.16 6.23 -1.39
C ARG A 76 14.01 6.58 -2.62
N SER A 77 13.42 7.33 -3.54
CA SER A 77 14.04 7.67 -4.84
C SER A 77 14.89 8.95 -4.80
N ALA A 78 14.92 9.65 -3.66
CA ALA A 78 15.76 10.83 -3.40
C ALA A 78 17.12 10.43 -2.82
#